data_AF-A0AAV5YV08-F1
#
_entry.id   AF-A0AAV5YV08-F1
#
_cell.length_a   1.000
_cell.length_b   1.000
_cell.length_c   1.000
_cell.angle_alpha   90.00
_cell.angle_beta   90.00
_cell.angle_gamma   90.00
#
_symmetry.space_group_name_H-M   'P 1'
#
loop_
_entity.id
_entity.type
_entity.pdbx_description
1 polymer ?
#
loop_
_entity_poly.entity_id
_entity_poly.type
_entity_poly.pdbx_seq_one_letter_code
_entity_poly.pdbx_strand_id
1 'polypeptide(L)'
;MIDHFVRRRWQPVGLLLVLAVLLGPLGCSLSYSSKSSSDSSASSSASSSPGDSAYFDDVRTTTEAYAKSGGPFDAYQKKLGDLARDRGVTNWEENLGTYVAIGEGLGNAKASPGLVETFKDRLAPAGSANSADKRSAIQKGYESRK
;
A
#
# COMPACT_ATOMS: atom_id res chain seq x y z
N MET A 1 46.83 -34.72 -0.31
CA MET A 1 46.93 -33.87 0.90
C MET A 1 46.32 -32.52 0.56
N ILE A 2 45.57 -31.97 1.51
CA ILE A 2 44.50 -30.96 1.42
C ILE A 2 45.02 -29.53 1.15
N ASP A 3 44.22 -28.82 0.36
CA ASP A 3 43.89 -27.37 0.26
C ASP A 3 44.94 -26.24 0.40
N HIS A 4 44.85 -25.20 -0.47
CA HIS A 4 44.05 -23.99 -0.19
C HIS A 4 44.22 -22.87 -1.25
N PHE A 5 43.11 -22.63 -1.95
CA PHE A 5 42.46 -21.35 -2.29
C PHE A 5 43.28 -20.06 -2.53
N VAL A 6 43.26 -19.65 -3.79
CA VAL A 6 43.48 -18.29 -4.32
C VAL A 6 42.56 -17.27 -3.63
N ARG A 7 43.11 -16.18 -3.06
CA ARG A 7 42.46 -14.86 -3.15
C ARG A 7 43.47 -13.75 -3.40
N ARG A 8 43.13 -13.01 -4.44
CA ARG A 8 43.89 -12.01 -5.16
C ARG A 8 43.37 -10.63 -4.74
N ARG A 9 44.31 -9.69 -4.67
CA ARG A 9 44.22 -8.31 -5.14
C ARG A 9 43.66 -7.23 -4.19
N TRP A 10 44.63 -6.49 -3.65
CA TRP A 10 44.81 -5.03 -3.78
C TRP A 10 43.69 -4.11 -3.24
N GLN A 11 44.00 -3.47 -2.12
CA GLN A 11 43.56 -2.10 -1.80
C GLN A 11 44.43 -1.13 -2.64
N PRO A 12 44.07 0.15 -2.93
CA PRO A 12 43.84 1.15 -1.87
C PRO A 12 43.05 2.45 -2.24
N VAL A 13 42.92 3.33 -1.23
CA VAL A 13 42.75 4.81 -1.24
C VAL A 13 41.50 5.43 -1.92
N GLY A 14 40.80 6.30 -1.18
CA GLY A 14 39.92 7.30 -1.81
C GLY A 14 38.99 8.07 -0.88
N LEU A 15 39.50 8.59 0.24
CA LEU A 15 38.81 9.57 1.07
C LEU A 15 38.69 10.90 0.31
N LEU A 16 37.48 11.31 -0.09
CA LEU A 16 37.20 12.69 -0.50
C LEU A 16 35.81 13.12 0.00
N LEU A 17 35.87 13.93 1.06
CA LEU A 17 34.82 14.79 1.61
C LEU A 17 34.37 15.82 0.56
N VAL A 18 33.06 15.96 0.30
CA VAL A 18 32.45 17.28 0.03
C VAL A 18 31.05 17.33 0.65
N LEU A 19 30.94 18.22 1.63
CA LEU A 19 29.74 18.69 2.30
C LEU A 19 29.07 19.76 1.42
N ALA A 20 27.80 19.60 1.06
CA ALA A 20 26.99 20.70 0.51
C ALA A 20 25.53 20.56 0.97
N VAL A 21 25.25 21.22 2.09
CA VAL A 21 23.90 21.54 2.58
C VAL A 21 23.41 22.77 1.81
N LEU A 22 22.25 22.67 1.15
CA LEU A 22 21.46 23.81 0.71
C LEU A 22 19.96 23.50 0.88
N LEU A 23 19.27 24.39 1.61
CA LEU A 23 17.85 24.36 1.97
C LEU A 23 16.95 24.98 0.87
N GLY A 24 15.83 24.31 0.53
CA GLY A 24 14.49 24.85 0.16
C GLY A 24 14.30 25.65 -1.15
N PRO A 25 13.05 25.82 -1.70
CA PRO A 25 11.73 25.56 -1.10
C PRO A 25 10.80 24.60 -1.90
N LEU A 26 9.67 24.30 -1.23
CA LEU A 26 8.48 23.57 -1.67
C LEU A 26 7.58 24.41 -2.61
N GLY A 27 6.78 23.74 -3.46
CA GLY A 27 5.56 24.27 -4.08
C GLY A 27 5.60 24.29 -5.63
N CYS A 28 5.07 23.29 -6.34
CA CYS A 28 3.66 23.02 -6.68
C CYS A 28 3.02 24.00 -7.68
N SER A 29 2.79 23.51 -8.91
CA SER A 29 1.57 23.77 -9.70
C SER A 29 1.41 22.72 -10.80
N LEU A 30 0.89 21.55 -10.42
CA LEU A 30 0.21 20.64 -11.33
C LEU A 30 -1.29 20.94 -11.22
N SER A 31 -1.84 21.74 -12.12
CA SER A 31 -3.28 21.86 -12.32
C SER A 31 -3.56 22.34 -13.72
N TYR A 32 -4.03 21.45 -14.59
CA TYR A 32 -5.37 21.56 -15.15
C TYR A 32 -5.68 20.34 -16.02
N SER A 33 -6.44 19.40 -15.46
CA SER A 33 -7.34 18.58 -16.27
C SER A 33 -8.60 18.38 -15.44
N SER A 34 -9.39 19.45 -15.40
CA SER A 34 -10.78 19.40 -14.99
C SER A 34 -11.56 18.64 -16.06
N LYS A 35 -11.68 17.33 -15.89
CA LYS A 35 -12.75 16.57 -16.53
C LYS A 35 -13.68 16.08 -15.43
N SER A 36 -14.64 16.95 -15.16
CA SER A 36 -15.78 16.73 -14.27
C SER A 36 -16.50 15.45 -14.68
N SER A 37 -16.70 14.54 -13.73
CA SER A 37 -17.69 13.46 -13.80
C SER A 37 -18.09 13.14 -12.36
N SER A 38 -19.10 13.90 -11.93
CA SER A 38 -20.27 13.51 -11.15
C SER A 38 -20.15 12.52 -9.99
N ASP A 39 -20.71 13.00 -8.87
CA ASP A 39 -21.42 12.24 -7.84
C ASP A 39 -20.69 11.10 -7.16
N SER A 40 -20.17 11.41 -5.97
CA SER A 40 -20.50 10.62 -4.77
C SER A 40 -20.16 11.43 -3.53
N SER A 41 -21.22 12.02 -2.96
CA SER A 41 -21.28 12.49 -1.59
C SER A 41 -20.93 11.35 -0.63
N ALA A 42 -19.66 11.26 -0.25
CA ALA A 42 -19.24 10.56 0.95
C ALA A 42 -18.40 11.54 1.75
N SER A 43 -19.08 12.41 2.47
CA SER A 43 -18.49 13.17 3.56
C SER A 43 -17.86 12.19 4.53
N SER A 44 -16.55 12.10 4.49
CA SER A 44 -15.74 11.68 5.63
C SER A 44 -14.49 12.53 5.54
N SER A 45 -14.51 13.59 6.34
CA SER A 45 -13.37 14.45 6.61
C SER A 45 -12.28 13.61 7.25
N ALA A 46 -11.56 12.82 6.45
CA ALA A 46 -10.31 12.22 6.85
C ALA A 46 -9.30 13.37 6.87
N SER A 47 -9.18 14.04 8.01
CA SER A 47 -8.04 14.91 8.32
C SER A 47 -6.78 14.06 8.18
N SER A 48 -6.25 14.01 6.97
CA SER A 48 -5.15 13.14 6.60
C SER A 48 -3.91 13.74 7.20
N SER A 49 -3.44 13.18 8.31
CA SER A 49 -2.07 13.44 8.71
C SER A 49 -1.19 12.86 7.59
N PRO A 50 -0.05 13.49 7.25
CA PRO A 50 0.83 12.98 6.20
C PRO A 50 1.29 11.51 6.40
N GLY A 51 1.14 10.96 7.61
CA GLY A 51 1.35 9.52 7.90
C GLY A 51 0.23 8.60 7.42
N ASP A 52 -1.03 9.04 7.41
CA ASP A 52 -2.18 8.23 6.98
C ASP A 52 -2.14 7.94 5.48
N SER A 53 -1.78 8.93 4.67
CA SER A 53 -1.72 8.78 3.21
C SER A 53 -0.64 7.79 2.77
N ALA A 54 0.53 7.83 3.42
CA ALA A 54 1.64 6.92 3.11
C ALA A 54 1.34 5.47 3.52
N TYR A 55 0.61 5.27 4.62
CA TYR A 55 0.11 3.95 4.99
C TYR A 55 -0.84 3.38 3.94
N PHE A 56 -1.84 4.16 3.50
CA PHE A 56 -2.78 3.69 2.48
C PHE A 56 -2.11 3.45 1.13
N ASP A 57 -1.07 4.21 0.79
CA ASP A 57 -0.25 3.97 -0.40
C ASP A 57 0.49 2.61 -0.31
N ASP A 58 1.18 2.35 0.80
CA ASP A 58 1.86 1.07 1.02
C ASP A 58 0.90 -0.13 0.94
N VAL A 59 -0.30 0.03 1.51
CA VAL A 59 -1.37 -0.99 1.44
C VAL A 59 -1.73 -1.24 -0.02
N ARG A 60 -2.04 -0.20 -0.81
CA ARG A 60 -2.36 -0.33 -2.25
C ARG A 60 -1.26 -1.05 -3.01
N THR A 61 -0.02 -0.59 -2.89
CA THR A 61 1.12 -1.17 -3.61
C THR A 61 1.38 -2.61 -3.19
N THR A 62 1.24 -2.91 -1.90
CA THR A 62 1.40 -4.27 -1.37
C THR A 62 0.30 -5.19 -1.89
N THR A 63 -0.96 -4.74 -1.88
CA THR A 63 -2.08 -5.51 -2.43
C THR A 63 -1.94 -5.71 -3.93
N GLU A 64 -1.54 -4.68 -4.67
CA GLU A 64 -1.31 -4.76 -6.11
C GLU A 64 -0.22 -5.79 -6.44
N ALA A 65 0.90 -5.74 -5.73
CA ALA A 65 1.99 -6.69 -5.89
C ALA A 65 1.52 -8.13 -5.61
N TYR A 66 0.81 -8.33 -4.50
CA TYR A 66 0.27 -9.65 -4.15
C TYR A 66 -0.75 -10.15 -5.18
N ALA A 67 -1.62 -9.30 -5.68
CA ALA A 67 -2.62 -9.70 -6.67
C ALA A 67 -1.99 -10.11 -8.01
N LYS A 68 -0.85 -9.50 -8.37
CA LYS A 68 -0.08 -9.85 -9.57
C LYS A 68 0.76 -11.11 -9.38
N SER A 69 1.45 -11.25 -8.24
CA SER A 69 2.35 -12.38 -7.98
C SER A 69 1.65 -13.62 -7.43
N GLY A 70 0.49 -13.43 -6.80
CA GLY A 70 -0.10 -14.42 -5.90
C GLY A 70 0.76 -14.64 -4.64
N GLY A 71 0.38 -15.65 -3.87
CA GLY A 71 1.08 -16.08 -2.66
C GLY A 71 0.12 -16.61 -1.59
N PRO A 72 0.66 -17.02 -0.43
CA PRO A 72 -0.17 -17.38 0.71
C PRO A 72 -0.83 -16.13 1.32
N PHE A 73 -2.15 -16.18 1.50
CA PHE A 73 -2.93 -15.05 1.99
C PHE A 73 -2.53 -14.63 3.42
N ASP A 74 -2.16 -15.59 4.27
CA ASP A 74 -1.71 -15.33 5.64
C ASP A 74 -0.42 -14.47 5.67
N ALA A 75 0.48 -14.68 4.72
CA ALA A 75 1.68 -13.84 4.59
C ALA A 75 1.32 -12.41 4.16
N TYR A 76 0.31 -12.27 3.31
CA TYR A 76 -0.22 -10.96 2.93
C TYR A 76 -0.88 -10.24 4.12
N GLN A 77 -1.75 -10.91 4.88
CA GLN A 77 -2.35 -10.33 6.10
C GLN A 77 -1.30 -9.95 7.13
N LYS A 78 -0.29 -10.81 7.35
CA LYS A 78 0.84 -10.48 8.23
C LYS A 78 1.55 -9.22 7.77
N LYS A 79 1.82 -9.10 6.46
CA LYS A 79 2.46 -7.92 5.89
C LYS A 79 1.62 -6.65 6.05
N LEU A 80 0.29 -6.74 5.93
CA LEU A 80 -0.60 -5.61 6.24
C LEU A 80 -0.47 -5.17 7.70
N GLY A 81 -0.47 -6.12 8.64
CA GLY A 81 -0.28 -5.82 10.05
C GLY A 81 1.10 -5.22 10.37
N ASP A 82 2.15 -5.70 9.71
CA ASP A 82 3.50 -5.13 9.83
C ASP A 82 3.54 -3.69 9.27
N LEU A 83 2.96 -3.43 8.10
CA LEU A 83 2.83 -2.07 7.53
C LEU A 83 2.07 -1.13 8.46
N ALA A 84 0.94 -1.60 9.01
CA ALA A 84 0.15 -0.81 9.93
C ALA A 84 0.97 -0.43 11.16
N ARG A 85 1.66 -1.40 11.78
CA ARG A 85 2.55 -1.15 12.93
C ARG A 85 3.67 -0.17 12.58
N ASP A 86 4.35 -0.36 11.45
CA ASP A 86 5.48 0.46 11.03
C ASP A 86 5.05 1.92 10.78
N ARG A 87 3.77 2.13 10.40
CA ARG A 87 3.15 3.45 10.22
C ARG A 87 2.43 3.97 11.47
N GLY A 88 2.47 3.25 12.60
CA GLY A 88 1.80 3.63 13.86
C GLY A 88 0.29 3.41 13.88
N VAL A 89 -0.26 2.68 12.91
CA VAL A 89 -1.68 2.31 12.80
C VAL A 89 -1.90 1.01 13.57
N THR A 90 -2.59 1.07 14.71
CA THR A 90 -2.83 -0.09 15.57
C THR A 90 -4.18 -0.77 15.32
N ASN A 91 -5.16 -0.04 14.76
CA ASN A 91 -6.51 -0.53 14.53
C ASN A 91 -6.89 -0.54 13.04
N TRP A 92 -6.02 -1.12 12.21
CA TRP A 92 -6.23 -1.11 10.77
C TRP A 92 -7.42 -1.97 10.32
N GLU A 93 -7.75 -3.02 11.08
CA GLU A 93 -8.85 -3.96 10.80
C GLU A 93 -10.23 -3.34 11.01
N GLU A 94 -10.35 -2.26 11.78
CA GLU A 94 -11.59 -1.50 11.91
C GLU A 94 -11.62 -0.25 11.03
N ASN A 95 -10.47 0.10 10.42
CA ASN A 95 -10.36 1.27 9.56
C ASN A 95 -10.84 0.93 8.13
N LEU A 96 -12.04 1.39 7.78
CA LEU A 96 -12.61 1.23 6.44
C LEU A 96 -11.71 1.79 5.32
N GLY A 97 -10.89 2.79 5.59
CA GLY A 97 -9.91 3.33 4.65
C GLY A 97 -8.88 2.28 4.21
N THR A 98 -8.47 1.37 5.11
CA THR A 98 -7.58 0.26 4.76
C THR A 98 -8.25 -0.65 3.73
N TYR A 99 -9.54 -0.96 3.92
CA TYR A 99 -10.30 -1.81 3.00
C TYR A 99 -10.52 -1.15 1.64
N VAL A 100 -10.71 0.18 1.60
CA VAL A 100 -10.71 0.93 0.33
C VAL A 100 -9.35 0.84 -0.36
N ALA A 101 -8.25 1.06 0.36
CA ALA A 101 -6.89 0.97 -0.17
C ALA A 101 -6.56 -0.44 -0.72
N ILE A 102 -7.01 -1.50 -0.03
CA ILE A 102 -6.91 -2.88 -0.51
C ILE A 102 -7.68 -3.03 -1.83
N GLY A 103 -8.92 -2.55 -1.89
CA GLY A 103 -9.72 -2.55 -3.11
C GLY A 103 -9.01 -1.84 -4.26
N GLU A 104 -8.48 -0.65 -4.02
CA GLU A 104 -7.74 0.12 -5.02
C GLU A 104 -6.51 -0.65 -5.55
N GLY A 105 -5.75 -1.32 -4.68
CA GLY A 105 -4.62 -2.15 -5.08
C GLY A 105 -5.03 -3.34 -5.96
N LEU A 106 -6.17 -3.97 -5.67
CA LEU A 106 -6.75 -5.02 -6.54
C LEU A 106 -7.13 -4.46 -7.91
N GLY A 107 -7.71 -3.26 -7.95
CA GLY A 107 -8.10 -2.61 -9.21
C GLY A 107 -6.88 -2.20 -10.05
N ASN A 108 -5.82 -1.68 -9.42
CA ASN A 108 -4.55 -1.39 -10.09
C ASN A 108 -3.91 -2.67 -10.67
N ALA A 109 -4.04 -3.80 -9.98
CA ALA A 109 -3.58 -5.09 -10.47
C ALA A 109 -4.44 -5.68 -11.59
N LYS A 110 -5.58 -5.07 -11.92
CA LYS A 110 -6.60 -5.63 -12.81
C LYS A 110 -7.02 -7.03 -12.36
N ALA A 111 -7.17 -7.20 -11.04
CA ALA A 111 -7.60 -8.45 -10.42
C ALA A 111 -8.93 -8.93 -11.00
N SER A 112 -9.11 -10.25 -11.11
CA SER A 112 -10.39 -10.81 -11.53
C SER A 112 -11.47 -10.60 -10.44
N PRO A 113 -12.77 -10.54 -10.81
CA PRO A 113 -13.85 -10.46 -9.82
C PRO A 113 -13.80 -11.56 -8.76
N GLY A 114 -13.39 -12.78 -9.14
CA GLY A 114 -13.25 -13.90 -8.19
C GLY A 114 -12.15 -13.67 -7.13
N LEU A 115 -11.06 -12.99 -7.51
CA LEU A 115 -10.03 -12.61 -6.54
C LEU A 115 -10.55 -11.52 -5.58
N VAL A 116 -11.33 -10.56 -6.09
CA VAL A 116 -11.96 -9.54 -5.24
C VAL A 116 -12.91 -10.17 -4.21
N GLU A 117 -13.73 -11.14 -4.62
CA GLU A 117 -14.59 -11.87 -3.68
C GLU A 117 -13.78 -12.67 -2.64
N THR A 118 -12.67 -13.30 -3.06
CA THR A 118 -11.77 -13.99 -2.12
C THR A 118 -11.26 -13.03 -1.04
N PHE A 119 -10.88 -11.80 -1.43
CA PHE A 119 -10.44 -10.79 -0.47
C PHE A 119 -11.55 -10.36 0.50
N LYS A 120 -12.78 -10.18 0.00
CA LYS A 120 -13.95 -9.88 0.83
C LYS A 120 -14.24 -11.01 1.82
N ASP A 121 -14.18 -12.25 1.38
CA ASP A 121 -14.41 -13.43 2.23
C ASP A 121 -13.38 -13.57 3.33
N ARG A 122 -12.10 -13.33 3.01
CA ARG A 122 -10.99 -13.54 3.95
C ARG A 122 -10.80 -12.38 4.92
N LEU A 123 -10.97 -11.14 4.48
CA LEU A 123 -10.74 -9.94 5.33
C LEU A 123 -11.99 -9.42 6.04
N ALA A 124 -13.17 -9.78 5.53
CA ALA A 124 -14.44 -9.34 6.06
C ALA A 124 -15.46 -10.50 6.02
N PRO A 125 -15.17 -11.63 6.68
CA PRO A 125 -16.03 -12.80 6.65
C PRO A 125 -17.43 -12.46 7.18
N ALA A 126 -18.45 -13.13 6.64
CA ALA A 126 -19.83 -12.95 7.09
C ALA A 126 -19.94 -13.20 8.61
N GLY A 127 -20.66 -12.33 9.30
CA GLY A 127 -20.80 -12.39 10.76
C GLY A 127 -19.67 -11.69 11.55
N SER A 128 -18.61 -11.20 10.89
CA SER A 128 -17.65 -10.30 11.54
C SER A 128 -18.20 -8.87 11.66
N ALA A 129 -17.73 -8.14 12.66
CA ALA A 129 -18.10 -6.75 12.91
C ALA A 129 -17.87 -5.89 11.66
N ASN A 130 -18.89 -5.13 11.28
CA ASN A 130 -18.90 -4.25 10.10
C ASN A 130 -18.54 -4.97 8.79
N SER A 131 -18.80 -6.28 8.68
CA SER A 131 -18.48 -7.08 7.50
C SER A 131 -19.07 -6.48 6.22
N ALA A 132 -20.33 -6.06 6.23
CA ALA A 132 -20.98 -5.43 5.08
C ALA A 132 -20.26 -4.15 4.61
N ASP A 133 -19.88 -3.28 5.56
CA ASP A 133 -19.18 -2.03 5.26
C ASP A 133 -17.77 -2.28 4.74
N LYS A 134 -17.03 -3.21 5.35
CA LYS A 134 -15.68 -3.61 4.91
C LYS A 134 -15.69 -4.21 3.50
N ARG A 135 -16.66 -5.08 3.21
CA ARG A 135 -16.83 -5.67 1.86
C ARG A 135 -17.21 -4.61 0.83
N SER A 136 -18.06 -3.66 1.22
CA SER A 136 -18.43 -2.53 0.36
C SER A 136 -17.25 -1.58 0.12
N ALA A 137 -16.40 -1.35 1.12
CA ALA A 137 -15.17 -0.56 1.00
C ALA A 137 -14.18 -1.20 0.02
N ILE A 138 -13.96 -2.52 0.11
CA ILE A 138 -13.14 -3.26 -0.88
C ILE A 138 -13.73 -3.09 -2.28
N GLN A 139 -15.05 -3.29 -2.43
CA GLN A 139 -15.70 -3.17 -3.74
C GLN A 139 -15.53 -1.76 -4.34
N LYS A 140 -15.79 -0.73 -3.54
CA LYS A 140 -15.67 0.68 -3.95
C LYS A 140 -14.25 1.01 -4.38
N GLY A 141 -13.25 0.59 -3.61
CA GLY A 141 -11.84 0.79 -3.97
C GLY A 141 -11.48 0.12 -5.29
N TYR A 142 -11.91 -1.13 -5.47
CA TYR A 142 -11.68 -1.89 -6.70
C TYR A 142 -12.29 -1.22 -7.93
N GLU A 143 -13.56 -0.82 -7.85
CA GLU A 143 -14.26 -0.15 -8.96
C GLU A 143 -13.64 1.20 -9.32
N SER A 144 -13.06 1.92 -8.36
CA SER A 144 -12.43 3.22 -8.61
C SER A 144 -11.15 3.15 -9.44
N ARG A 145 -10.56 1.96 -9.61
CA ARG A 145 -9.30 1.70 -10.34
C ARG A 145 -9.46 0.68 -11.48
N LYS A 146 -10.67 0.14 -11.67
CA LYS A 146 -10.98 -0.87 -12.69
C LYS A 146 -10.84 -0.31 -14.10
#